data_AF-A0A525VTG3-F1
#
_entry.id   AF-A0A525VTG3-F1
#
_cell.length_a   1.000
_cell.length_b   1.000
_cell.length_c   1.000
_cell.angle_alpha   90.00
_cell.angle_beta   90.00
_cell.angle_gamma   90.00
#
_symmetry.space_group_name_H-M   'P 1'
#
loop_
_entity.id
_entity.type
_entity.pdbx_description
1 polymer ?
#
loop_
_entity_poly.entity_id
_entity_poly.type
_entity_poly.pdbx_seq_one_letter_code
_entity_poly.pdbx_strand_id
1 'polypeptide(L)'
;MIARPAPKLPTHDSIAIVVSLDAAHSMIALPVEVPGAHIRGGEGVTGPDDVPGGARVYEEWGYAERAWYLEKRQGFIGVLRALFLPTEGVVEVGIHQSIWAERAQKPPVEAFKFEIRKAEYQRLRSYLRATIASEEPVSIVGNSRFCVARSPYHLFHHCHHYTAKGLREAGLPISMTGALTRNGFARQLRRIMLLS
;
A
#
# COMPACT_ATOMS: atom_id res chain seq x y z
N MET A 1 -28.43 -13.99 35.51
CA MET A 1 -28.07 -12.77 34.77
C MET A 1 -26.72 -12.99 34.11
N ILE A 2 -26.69 -13.12 32.78
CA ILE A 2 -25.45 -13.33 32.02
C ILE A 2 -24.93 -11.94 31.68
N ALA A 3 -23.77 -11.57 32.23
CA ALA A 3 -23.12 -10.29 31.94
C ALA A 3 -22.74 -10.25 30.45
N ARG A 4 -23.27 -9.26 29.75
CA ARG A 4 -22.95 -8.94 28.36
C ARG A 4 -21.47 -8.53 28.32
N PRO A 5 -20.60 -9.13 27.47
CA PRO A 5 -19.22 -8.70 27.38
C PRO A 5 -19.19 -7.24 26.91
N ALA A 6 -18.42 -6.41 27.64
CA ALA A 6 -18.24 -5.00 27.31
C ALA A 6 -17.68 -4.84 25.89
N PRO A 7 -18.10 -3.78 25.15
CA PRO A 7 -17.51 -3.49 23.86
C PRO A 7 -16.00 -3.22 24.04
N LYS A 8 -15.17 -3.92 23.25
CA LYS A 8 -13.73 -3.62 23.15
C LYS A 8 -13.58 -2.15 22.74
N LEU A 9 -13.05 -1.33 23.65
CA LEU A 9 -12.61 0.03 23.33
C LEU A 9 -11.58 -0.04 22.19
N PRO A 10 -11.69 0.79 21.15
CA PRO A 10 -10.66 0.88 20.12
C PRO A 10 -9.36 1.31 20.81
N THR A 11 -8.35 0.44 20.75
CA THR A 11 -7.00 0.74 21.24
C THR A 11 -6.44 1.88 20.41
N HIS A 12 -6.17 3.03 21.04
CA HIS A 12 -5.61 4.26 20.44
C HIS A 12 -4.22 4.10 19.77
N ASP A 13 -3.70 2.87 19.63
CA ASP A 13 -2.37 2.55 19.09
C ASP A 13 -2.39 1.81 17.74
N SER A 14 -3.57 1.65 17.13
CA SER A 14 -3.71 1.04 15.81
C SER A 14 -3.66 2.09 14.68
N ILE A 15 -2.91 1.78 13.64
CA ILE A 15 -2.72 2.59 12.44
C ILE A 15 -3.36 1.83 11.27
N ALA A 16 -4.30 2.50 10.60
CA ALA A 16 -4.98 1.98 9.43
C ALA A 16 -4.09 2.08 8.18
N ILE A 17 -3.64 0.95 7.65
CA ILE A 17 -3.01 0.88 6.32
C ILE A 17 -4.01 0.33 5.29
N VAL A 18 -3.80 0.66 4.01
CA VAL A 18 -4.63 0.13 2.92
C VAL A 18 -3.75 -0.52 1.87
N VAL A 19 -4.16 -1.70 1.41
CA VAL A 19 -3.54 -2.39 0.27
C VAL A 19 -4.48 -2.29 -0.91
N SER A 20 -4.03 -1.66 -1.98
CA SER A 20 -4.76 -1.63 -3.26
C SER A 20 -4.20 -2.72 -4.18
N LEU A 21 -5.07 -3.43 -4.88
CA LEU A 21 -4.71 -4.56 -5.75
C LEU A 21 -5.57 -4.57 -7.02
N ASP A 22 -4.93 -4.54 -8.19
CA ASP A 22 -5.60 -4.77 -9.47
C ASP A 22 -5.16 -6.11 -10.10
N ALA A 23 -5.28 -6.26 -11.43
CA ALA A 23 -4.86 -7.45 -12.15
C ALA A 23 -3.34 -7.68 -12.19
N ALA A 24 -2.53 -6.61 -12.14
CA ALA A 24 -1.10 -6.64 -12.44
C ALA A 24 -0.22 -5.89 -11.42
N HIS A 25 -0.82 -5.21 -10.46
CA HIS A 25 -0.17 -4.25 -9.58
C HIS A 25 -0.79 -4.25 -8.19
N SER A 26 0.06 -3.96 -7.20
CA SER A 26 -0.37 -3.77 -5.82
C SER A 26 0.42 -2.67 -5.15
N MET A 27 -0.26 -1.90 -4.30
CA MET A 27 0.28 -0.75 -3.59
C MET A 27 -0.09 -0.79 -2.12
N ILE A 28 0.78 -0.24 -1.28
CA ILE A 28 0.53 -0.02 0.15
C ILE A 28 0.37 1.48 0.38
N ALA A 29 -0.77 1.90 0.90
CA ALA A 29 -1.04 3.25 1.33
C ALA A 29 -0.89 3.34 2.86
N LEU A 30 0.01 4.23 3.30
CA LEU A 30 0.24 4.56 4.70
C LEU A 30 -0.39 5.93 4.99
N PRO A 31 -1.11 6.10 6.11
CA PRO A 31 -1.66 7.40 6.47
C PRO A 31 -0.53 8.35 6.85
N VAL A 32 -0.60 9.58 6.34
CA VAL A 32 0.30 10.67 6.70
C VAL A 32 -0.42 11.59 7.67
N GLU A 33 0.14 11.75 8.86
CA GLU A 33 -0.26 12.85 9.74
C GLU A 33 0.25 14.15 9.11
N VAL A 34 -0.66 14.97 8.60
CA VAL A 34 -0.32 16.33 8.14
C VAL A 34 -0.32 17.22 9.39
N PRO A 35 0.83 17.76 9.83
CA PRO A 35 0.86 18.71 10.93
C PRO A 35 0.16 19.99 10.46
N GLY A 36 -1.09 20.21 10.86
CA GLY A 36 -1.84 21.40 10.45
C GLY A 36 -3.37 21.27 10.40
N ALA A 37 -3.94 20.07 10.46
CA ALA A 37 -5.39 19.91 10.58
C ALA A 37 -5.89 20.09 12.04
N HIS A 38 -5.39 21.11 12.73
CA HIS A 38 -6.17 21.74 13.80
C HIS A 38 -6.99 22.82 13.12
N ILE A 39 -8.19 22.45 12.66
CA ILE A 39 -9.21 23.42 12.33
C ILE A 39 -9.45 24.22 13.61
N ARG A 40 -8.97 25.46 13.57
CA ARG A 40 -9.21 26.51 14.55
C ARG A 40 -10.72 26.54 14.82
N GLY A 41 -11.11 26.21 16.05
CA GLY A 41 -12.49 26.33 16.49
C GLY A 41 -13.02 27.73 16.19
N GLY A 42 -14.14 27.78 15.48
CA GLY A 42 -14.82 29.00 15.07
C GLY A 42 -16.25 28.68 14.68
N GLU A 43 -17.13 28.78 15.67
CA GLU A 43 -18.58 29.04 15.62
C GLU A 43 -19.40 28.63 14.39
N GLY A 44 -20.34 27.70 14.64
CA GLY A 44 -21.74 27.87 14.27
C GLY A 44 -22.22 27.28 12.94
N VAL A 45 -22.88 26.12 13.02
CA VAL A 45 -24.27 25.84 12.57
C VAL A 45 -24.50 24.33 12.71
N THR A 46 -25.47 23.93 13.52
CA THR A 46 -25.86 22.54 13.76
C THR A 46 -26.65 21.98 12.58
N GLY A 47 -26.08 21.03 11.85
CA GLY A 47 -26.78 20.12 10.94
C GLY A 47 -26.40 18.66 11.28
N PRO A 48 -27.33 17.70 11.29
CA PRO A 48 -27.02 16.33 11.67
C PRO A 48 -26.51 15.55 10.44
N ASP A 49 -25.25 15.75 10.06
CA ASP A 49 -24.51 14.84 9.15
C ASP A 49 -22.98 15.12 9.15
N ASP A 50 -22.43 15.55 10.29
CA ASP A 50 -20.98 15.74 10.43
C ASP A 50 -20.27 14.40 10.68
N VAL A 51 -19.81 13.75 9.60
CA VAL A 51 -18.67 12.83 9.67
C VAL A 51 -17.40 13.69 9.71
N PRO A 52 -16.63 13.73 10.81
CA PRO A 52 -15.39 14.50 10.86
C PRO A 52 -14.29 13.73 10.11
N GLY A 53 -14.32 13.80 8.78
CA GLY A 53 -13.33 13.21 7.89
C GLY A 53 -12.39 14.29 7.36
N GLY A 54 -11.41 14.72 8.17
CA GLY A 54 -10.31 15.54 7.65
C GLY A 54 -9.66 14.85 6.44
N ALA A 55 -9.28 15.62 5.42
CA ALA A 55 -8.68 15.08 4.20
C ALA A 55 -7.53 14.14 4.54
N ARG A 56 -7.72 12.84 4.30
CA ARG A 56 -6.71 11.82 4.61
C ARG A 56 -5.68 11.82 3.50
N VAL A 57 -4.46 12.18 3.85
CA VAL A 57 -3.31 12.10 2.94
C VAL A 57 -2.64 10.74 3.13
N TYR A 58 -2.31 10.10 2.02
CA TYR A 58 -1.68 8.79 1.98
C TYR A 58 -0.30 8.89 1.32
N GLU A 59 0.70 8.30 1.96
CA GLU A 59 1.98 7.96 1.35
C GLU A 59 1.85 6.56 0.77
N GLU A 60 1.86 6.48 -0.56
CA GLU A 60 1.66 5.24 -1.27
C GLU A 60 2.98 4.70 -1.82
N TRP A 61 3.14 3.39 -1.67
CA TRP A 61 4.33 2.65 -2.02
C TRP A 61 3.98 1.56 -3.03
N GLY A 62 4.67 1.60 -4.17
CA GLY A 62 4.55 0.61 -5.24
C GLY A 62 5.92 0.05 -5.63
N TYR A 63 5.90 -1.10 -6.30
CA TYR A 63 7.10 -1.69 -6.88
C TYR A 63 6.84 -2.11 -8.31
N ALA A 64 7.68 -1.65 -9.23
CA ALA A 64 7.48 -1.84 -10.65
C ALA A 64 8.81 -2.11 -11.37
N GLU A 65 8.72 -2.63 -12.59
CA GLU A 65 9.86 -2.68 -13.49
C GLU A 65 10.12 -1.29 -14.08
N ARG A 66 11.37 -0.84 -14.06
CA ARG A 66 11.81 0.44 -14.65
C ARG A 66 11.40 0.57 -16.11
N ALA A 67 11.68 -0.45 -16.92
CA ALA A 67 11.45 -0.44 -18.36
C ALA A 67 9.96 -0.35 -18.73
N TRP A 68 9.11 -1.03 -17.97
CA TRP A 68 7.66 -0.97 -18.16
C TRP A 68 7.09 0.41 -17.82
N TYR A 69 7.50 0.96 -16.68
CA TYR A 69 6.87 2.15 -16.10
C TYR A 69 7.45 3.47 -16.62
N LEU A 70 8.77 3.53 -16.82
CA LEU A 70 9.47 4.76 -17.24
C LEU A 70 9.84 4.76 -18.72
N GLU A 71 10.20 3.61 -19.28
CA GLU A 71 10.68 3.51 -20.67
C GLU A 71 9.57 3.15 -21.67
N LYS A 72 8.32 3.00 -21.19
CA LYS A 72 7.12 2.67 -21.99
C LYS A 72 7.30 1.42 -22.86
N ARG A 73 8.15 0.46 -22.46
CA ARG A 73 8.34 -0.83 -23.15
C ARG A 73 7.20 -1.80 -22.84
N GLN A 74 5.98 -1.38 -23.18
CA GLN A 74 4.75 -2.12 -22.92
C GLN A 74 4.53 -3.15 -24.03
N GLY A 75 4.28 -4.42 -23.68
CA GLY A 75 4.00 -5.50 -24.63
C GLY A 75 4.21 -6.90 -24.05
N PHE A 76 3.67 -7.92 -24.71
CA PHE A 76 3.73 -9.33 -24.25
C PHE A 76 5.17 -9.84 -24.05
N ILE A 77 6.08 -9.46 -24.96
CA ILE A 77 7.52 -9.76 -24.85
C ILE A 77 8.15 -9.04 -23.65
N GLY A 78 7.73 -7.80 -23.37
CA GLY A 78 8.17 -7.04 -22.20
C GLY A 78 7.74 -7.71 -20.89
N VAL A 79 6.48 -8.14 -20.80
CA VAL A 79 5.97 -8.88 -19.63
C VAL A 79 6.71 -10.20 -19.42
N LEU A 80 6.89 -11.01 -20.47
CA LEU A 80 7.64 -12.27 -20.38
C LEU A 80 9.09 -12.02 -19.94
N ARG A 81 9.77 -11.04 -20.53
CA ARG A 81 11.15 -10.72 -20.15
C ARG A 81 11.22 -10.26 -18.69
N ALA A 82 10.35 -9.36 -18.26
CA ALA A 82 10.32 -8.83 -16.90
C ALA A 82 10.03 -9.90 -15.84
N LEU A 83 9.26 -10.94 -16.19
CA LEU A 83 8.97 -12.04 -15.29
C LEU A 83 10.12 -13.07 -15.25
N PHE A 84 10.71 -13.40 -16.40
CA PHE A 84 11.68 -14.51 -16.50
C PHE A 84 13.16 -14.09 -16.42
N LEU A 85 13.49 -12.82 -16.68
CA LEU A 85 14.84 -12.28 -16.52
C LEU A 85 14.85 -11.22 -15.41
N PRO A 86 15.86 -11.20 -14.52
CA PRO A 86 16.06 -10.09 -13.60
C PRO A 86 16.26 -8.77 -14.38
N THR A 87 15.40 -7.79 -14.11
CA THR A 87 15.49 -6.45 -14.69
C THR A 87 15.57 -5.39 -13.59
N GLU A 88 15.91 -4.15 -13.95
CA GLU A 88 15.95 -3.07 -12.97
C GLU A 88 14.54 -2.75 -12.43
N GLY A 89 14.39 -2.82 -11.11
CA GLY A 89 13.18 -2.42 -10.41
C GLY A 89 13.24 -0.95 -9.99
N VAL A 90 12.05 -0.36 -9.82
CA VAL A 90 11.86 0.95 -9.18
C VAL A 90 10.86 0.83 -8.05
N VAL A 91 11.10 1.59 -6.99
CA VAL A 91 10.15 1.81 -5.90
C VAL A 91 9.44 3.12 -6.19
N GLU A 92 8.12 3.05 -6.36
CA GLU A 92 7.27 4.22 -6.45
C GLU A 92 6.90 4.70 -5.05
N VAL A 93 7.09 5.98 -4.78
CA VAL A 93 6.65 6.64 -3.54
C VAL A 93 5.93 7.93 -3.90
N GLY A 94 4.65 8.05 -3.53
CA GLY A 94 3.83 9.22 -3.85
C GLY A 94 2.91 9.66 -2.72
N ILE A 95 2.64 10.96 -2.64
CA ILE A 95 1.71 11.53 -1.66
C ILE A 95 0.40 11.88 -2.37
N HIS A 96 -0.72 11.31 -1.92
CA HIS A 96 -2.03 11.43 -2.57
C HIS A 96 -3.15 11.70 -1.55
N GLN A 97 -4.21 12.38 -1.97
CA GLN A 97 -5.39 12.69 -1.13
C GLN A 97 -6.42 11.56 -1.05
N SER A 98 -6.19 10.48 -1.79
CA SER A 98 -7.00 9.27 -1.82
C SER A 98 -6.08 8.06 -1.97
N ILE A 99 -6.63 6.86 -1.80
CA ILE A 99 -5.89 5.61 -2.09
C ILE A 99 -5.91 5.32 -3.60
N TRP A 100 -4.94 4.58 -4.08
CA TRP A 100 -4.80 4.26 -5.50
C TRP A 100 -6.02 3.53 -6.07
N ALA A 101 -6.66 2.66 -5.28
CA ALA A 101 -7.89 1.98 -5.69
C ALA A 101 -9.02 2.94 -6.09
N GLU A 102 -9.07 4.14 -5.52
CA GLU A 102 -10.07 5.17 -5.87
C GLU A 102 -9.67 5.98 -7.12
N ARG A 103 -8.38 6.00 -7.47
CA ARG A 103 -7.86 6.75 -8.63
C ARG A 103 -7.63 5.88 -9.87
N ALA A 104 -7.54 4.56 -9.69
CA ALA A 104 -7.25 3.63 -10.77
C ALA A 104 -8.39 3.63 -11.81
N GLN A 105 -8.04 3.96 -13.05
CA GLN A 105 -9.02 4.10 -14.15
C GLN A 105 -9.54 2.75 -14.68
N LYS A 106 -8.88 1.63 -14.36
CA LYS A 106 -9.19 0.30 -14.90
C LYS A 106 -9.67 -0.65 -13.80
N PRO A 107 -10.99 -0.90 -13.68
CA PRO A 107 -11.49 -1.96 -12.81
C PRO A 107 -11.16 -3.36 -13.37
N PRO A 108 -11.11 -4.39 -12.52
CA PRO A 108 -11.41 -4.37 -11.09
C PRO A 108 -10.19 -4.08 -10.21
N VAL A 109 -10.32 -3.08 -9.33
CA VAL A 109 -9.36 -2.79 -8.25
C VAL A 109 -10.02 -3.04 -6.90
N GLU A 110 -9.35 -3.79 -6.03
CA GLU A 110 -9.80 -4.08 -4.67
C GLU A 110 -8.93 -3.32 -3.65
N ALA A 111 -9.57 -2.84 -2.57
CA ALA A 111 -8.90 -2.20 -1.46
C ALA A 111 -9.11 -3.03 -0.18
N PHE A 112 -8.02 -3.35 0.51
CA PHE A 112 -8.01 -4.12 1.75
C PHE A 112 -7.44 -3.26 2.88
N LYS A 113 -8.26 -2.97 3.90
CA LYS A 113 -7.85 -2.14 5.05
C LYS A 113 -7.40 -3.05 6.19
N PHE A 114 -6.25 -2.73 6.79
CA PHE A 114 -5.73 -3.43 7.97
C PHE A 114 -5.40 -2.42 9.07
N GLU A 115 -5.81 -2.74 10.30
CA GLU A 115 -5.40 -2.02 11.49
C GLU A 115 -4.18 -2.72 12.08
N ILE A 116 -3.02 -2.04 12.08
CA ILE A 116 -1.77 -2.58 12.61
C ILE A 116 -1.25 -1.73 13.75
N ARG A 117 -0.58 -2.34 14.74
CA ARG A 117 -0.01 -1.63 15.88
C ARG A 117 1.14 -0.73 15.43
N LYS A 118 1.43 0.31 16.20
CA LYS A 118 2.58 1.20 15.95
C LYS A 118 3.91 0.46 15.68
N ALA A 119 4.22 -0.59 16.45
CA ALA A 119 5.44 -1.38 16.25
C ALA A 119 5.46 -2.13 14.90
N GLU A 120 4.31 -2.64 14.47
CA GLU A 120 4.10 -3.33 13.19
C GLU A 120 4.28 -2.34 12.03
N TYR A 121 3.71 -1.14 12.18
CA TYR A 121 3.89 -0.03 11.24
C TYR A 121 5.35 0.40 11.09
N GLN A 122 6.12 0.48 12.19
CA GLN A 122 7.55 0.82 12.10
C GLN A 122 8.36 -0.24 11.34
N ARG A 123 8.04 -1.53 11.53
CA ARG A 123 8.68 -2.61 10.77
C ARG A 123 8.33 -2.53 9.28
N LEU A 124 7.07 -2.26 8.96
CA LEU A 124 6.64 -2.02 7.58
C LEU A 124 7.41 -0.86 6.94
N ARG A 125 7.47 0.31 7.59
CA ARG A 125 8.22 1.47 7.07
C ARG A 125 9.71 1.17 6.92
N SER A 126 10.31 0.48 7.89
CA SER A 126 11.72 0.07 7.82
C SER A 126 11.97 -0.81 6.60
N TYR A 127 11.10 -1.80 6.35
CA TYR A 127 11.16 -2.63 5.16
C TYR A 127 11.05 -1.81 3.87
N LEU A 128 10.03 -0.95 3.76
CA LEU A 128 9.79 -0.13 2.57
C LEU A 128 11.00 0.75 2.24
N ARG A 129 11.55 1.46 3.23
CA ARG A 129 12.76 2.28 3.05
C ARG A 129 13.97 1.44 2.66
N ALA A 130 14.12 0.26 3.27
CA ALA A 130 15.22 -0.64 2.95
C ALA A 130 15.17 -1.20 1.51
N THR A 131 14.03 -1.07 0.81
CA THR A 131 13.93 -1.48 -0.60
C THR A 131 14.50 -0.46 -1.58
N ILE A 132 14.72 0.79 -1.15
CA ILE A 132 15.30 1.86 -1.96
C ILE A 132 16.83 1.80 -1.90
N ALA A 133 17.47 1.78 -3.07
CA ALA A 133 18.92 1.82 -3.22
C ALA A 133 19.49 3.23 -3.08
N SER A 134 18.79 4.20 -3.68
CA SER A 134 19.11 5.64 -3.60
C SER A 134 17.83 6.44 -3.41
N GLU A 135 17.83 7.38 -2.47
CA GLU A 135 16.70 8.30 -2.26
C GLU A 135 16.60 9.36 -3.38
N GLU A 136 17.62 9.48 -4.23
CA GLU A 136 17.55 10.31 -5.43
C GLU A 136 16.63 9.65 -6.47
N PRO A 137 15.52 10.30 -6.86
CA PRO A 137 14.59 9.72 -7.81
C PRO A 137 15.21 9.69 -9.20
N VAL A 138 15.11 8.56 -9.89
CA VAL A 138 15.46 8.45 -11.31
C VAL A 138 14.41 9.08 -12.22
N SER A 139 13.20 9.28 -11.71
CA SER A 139 12.12 9.98 -12.40
C SER A 139 11.06 10.47 -11.41
N ILE A 140 10.32 11.49 -11.83
CA ILE A 140 9.15 12.01 -11.12
C ILE A 140 8.00 12.05 -12.13
N VAL A 141 6.87 11.41 -11.79
CA VAL A 141 5.66 11.42 -12.62
C VAL A 141 4.50 11.85 -11.75
N GLY A 142 3.93 13.03 -12.03
CA GLY A 142 2.92 13.65 -11.18
C GLY A 142 3.46 13.86 -9.75
N ASN A 143 2.74 13.35 -8.75
CA ASN A 143 3.12 13.41 -7.34
C ASN A 143 3.92 12.19 -6.86
N SER A 144 4.33 11.30 -7.77
CA SER A 144 5.08 10.08 -7.45
C SER A 144 6.54 10.22 -7.85
N ARG A 145 7.44 9.84 -6.94
CA ARG A 145 8.87 9.69 -7.15
C ARG A 145 9.20 8.23 -7.41
N PHE A 146 10.03 7.97 -8.42
CA PHE A 146 10.51 6.63 -8.74
C PHE A 146 11.97 6.54 -8.35
N CYS A 147 12.26 5.77 -7.30
CA CYS A 147 13.61 5.56 -6.79
C CYS A 147 14.15 4.21 -7.25
N VAL A 148 15.46 4.10 -7.40
CA VAL A 148 16.10 2.81 -7.78
C VAL A 148 15.82 1.78 -6.68
N ALA A 149 15.35 0.60 -7.05
CA ALA A 149 15.21 -0.51 -6.12
C ALA A 149 16.55 -1.19 -5.83
N ARG A 150 16.74 -1.67 -4.60
CA ARG A 150 17.90 -2.50 -4.24
C ARG A 150 17.91 -3.87 -4.90
N SER A 151 16.72 -4.44 -5.08
CA SER A 151 16.55 -5.77 -5.64
C SER A 151 16.04 -5.66 -7.08
N PRO A 152 16.45 -6.57 -7.96
CA PRO A 152 15.93 -6.63 -9.31
C PRO A 152 14.45 -7.06 -9.33
N TYR A 153 13.75 -6.66 -10.38
CA TYR A 153 12.39 -7.09 -10.68
C TYR A 153 12.43 -8.45 -11.39
N HIS A 154 11.62 -9.41 -10.94
CA HIS A 154 11.39 -10.70 -11.61
C HIS A 154 10.13 -11.39 -11.05
N LEU A 155 9.76 -12.57 -11.57
CA LEU A 155 8.55 -13.30 -11.15
C LEU A 155 8.45 -13.53 -9.63
N PHE A 156 9.56 -13.72 -8.93
CA PHE A 156 9.58 -13.89 -7.45
C PHE A 156 9.84 -12.60 -6.68
N HIS A 157 10.01 -11.48 -7.38
CA HIS A 157 10.24 -10.16 -6.82
C HIS A 157 9.52 -9.12 -7.68
N HIS A 158 8.19 -9.18 -7.66
CA HIS A 158 7.28 -8.27 -8.36
C HIS A 158 6.34 -7.60 -7.36
N CYS A 159 5.44 -6.74 -7.83
CA CYS A 159 4.52 -5.94 -7.00
C CYS A 159 3.81 -6.74 -5.89
N HIS A 160 3.20 -7.89 -6.20
CA HIS A 160 2.50 -8.69 -5.18
C HIS A 160 3.44 -9.25 -4.11
N HIS A 161 4.63 -9.73 -4.49
CA HIS A 161 5.61 -10.20 -3.52
C HIS A 161 6.17 -9.06 -2.68
N TYR A 162 6.41 -7.90 -3.28
CA TYR A 162 6.83 -6.70 -2.57
C TYR A 162 5.80 -6.32 -1.49
N THR A 163 4.53 -6.22 -1.88
CA THR A 163 3.42 -5.91 -0.95
C THR A 163 3.28 -7.01 0.11
N ALA A 164 3.27 -8.28 -0.29
CA ALA A 164 3.15 -9.43 0.61
C ALA A 164 4.28 -9.48 1.64
N LYS A 165 5.52 -9.22 1.22
CA LYS A 165 6.68 -9.17 2.12
C LYS A 165 6.52 -8.03 3.11
N GLY A 166 6.13 -6.82 2.66
CA GLY A 166 5.88 -5.70 3.57
C GLY A 166 4.84 -6.02 4.64
N LEU A 167 3.70 -6.60 4.25
CA LEU A 167 2.67 -7.04 5.20
C LEU A 167 3.19 -8.12 6.16
N ARG A 168 4.03 -9.04 5.67
CA ARG A 168 4.64 -10.07 6.51
C ARG A 168 5.65 -9.49 7.52
N GLU A 169 6.45 -8.50 7.14
CA GLU A 169 7.33 -7.78 8.07
C GLU A 169 6.52 -6.98 9.11
N ALA A 170 5.34 -6.50 8.72
CA ALA A 170 4.36 -5.93 9.64
C ALA A 170 3.76 -6.98 10.60
N GLY A 171 3.96 -8.28 10.37
CA GLY A 171 3.48 -9.37 11.22
C GLY A 171 2.16 -9.99 10.76
N LEU A 172 1.63 -9.63 9.59
CA LEU A 172 0.46 -10.29 9.03
C LEU A 172 0.83 -11.70 8.54
N PRO A 173 -0.05 -12.70 8.70
CA PRO A 173 0.22 -14.10 8.34
C PRO A 173 0.09 -14.33 6.82
N ILE A 174 0.96 -13.68 6.03
CA ILE A 174 1.01 -13.77 4.58
C ILE A 174 2.06 -14.81 4.15
N SER A 175 1.65 -15.75 3.30
CA SER A 175 2.55 -16.64 2.57
C SER A 175 3.04 -16.00 1.28
N MET A 176 4.36 -16.07 1.06
CA MET A 176 4.99 -15.59 -0.18
C MET A 176 4.59 -16.42 -1.39
N THR A 177 4.44 -17.74 -1.24
CA THR A 177 4.01 -18.60 -2.36
C THR A 177 2.59 -18.29 -2.80
N GLY A 178 1.72 -17.93 -1.85
CA GLY A 178 0.37 -17.47 -2.15
C GLY A 178 0.34 -16.09 -2.82
N ALA A 179 1.43 -15.33 -2.80
CA ALA A 179 1.53 -14.01 -3.42
C ALA A 179 2.11 -14.06 -4.85
N LEU A 180 2.35 -15.25 -5.40
CA LEU A 180 2.81 -15.43 -6.79
C LEU A 180 1.79 -14.97 -7.83
N THR A 181 0.50 -15.01 -7.48
CA THR A 181 -0.59 -14.66 -8.38
C THR A 181 -1.54 -13.70 -7.70
N ARG A 182 -2.16 -12.84 -8.49
CA ARG A 182 -3.21 -11.91 -8.04
C ARG A 182 -4.30 -12.60 -7.23
N ASN A 183 -4.83 -13.72 -7.72
CA ASN A 183 -5.91 -14.45 -7.06
C ASN A 183 -5.47 -15.13 -5.77
N GLY A 184 -4.25 -15.67 -5.74
CA GLY A 184 -3.66 -16.21 -4.51
C GLY A 184 -3.51 -15.11 -3.47
N PHE A 185 -2.98 -13.96 -3.87
CA PHE A 185 -2.73 -12.85 -2.97
C PHE A 185 -4.03 -12.26 -2.42
N ALA A 186 -5.01 -11.95 -3.28
CA ALA A 186 -6.32 -11.47 -2.89
C ALA A 186 -7.02 -12.43 -1.90
N ARG A 187 -6.91 -13.74 -2.10
CA ARG A 187 -7.49 -14.74 -1.20
C ARG A 187 -6.88 -14.65 0.21
N GLN A 188 -5.58 -14.42 0.32
CA GLN A 188 -4.90 -14.23 1.60
C GLN A 188 -5.36 -12.94 2.28
N LEU A 189 -5.42 -11.83 1.53
CA LEU A 189 -5.87 -10.53 2.06
C LEU A 189 -7.29 -10.61 2.61
N ARG A 190 -8.23 -11.19 1.84
CA ARG A 190 -9.62 -11.41 2.30
C ARG A 190 -9.69 -12.29 3.54
N ARG A 191 -8.91 -13.38 3.58
CA ARG A 191 -8.89 -14.29 4.74
C ARG A 191 -8.43 -13.55 6.00
N ILE A 192 -7.40 -12.71 5.91
CA ILE A 192 -6.89 -11.96 7.06
C ILE A 192 -7.91 -10.91 7.52
N MET A 193 -8.56 -10.21 6.60
CA MET A 193 -9.61 -9.25 6.93
C MET A 193 -10.79 -9.88 7.68
N LEU A 194 -11.15 -11.13 7.36
CA LEU A 194 -12.20 -11.86 8.06
C LEU A 194 -11.81 -12.31 9.49
N LEU A 195 -10.51 -12.31 9.80
CA LEU A 195 -9.96 -12.77 11.08
C LEU A 195 -9.52 -11.62 11.99
N SER A 196 -9.56 -10.38 11.50
CA SER A 196 -9.15 -9.16 12.20
C SER A 196 -10.36 -8.43 12.75
#